data_AF-A0A914L600-F1
#
_entry.id   AF-A0A914L600-F1
#
_cell.length_a   1.000
_cell.length_b   1.000
_cell.length_c   1.000
_cell.angle_alpha   90.00
_cell.angle_beta   90.00
_cell.angle_gamma   90.00
#
_symmetry.space_group_name_H-M   'P 1'
#
loop_
_entity.id
_entity.type
_entity.pdbx_description
1 polymer ?
#
loop_
_entity_poly.entity_id
_entity_poly.type
_entity_poly.pdbx_seq_one_letter_code
_entity_poly.pdbx_strand_id
1 'polypeptide(L)'
;MLVSFSNFSKQYSLSFYWSSLTLTTSGQQPYPTAAMHNSLEIFDTIVGVLVFAVIVGSVGNVVSTMNIGRAEIQQLNDGIKFYMKYRNVSATMQKRVLDCINYIQRHAQIQDEGAVLGTIPPRLRGELAVHLHLENLRRIELFTECEPSLLYELVIRFTMKMFAPNDFLCRSGDLAKAINYFLICLFYTYAL
;
A
#
# COMPACT_ATOMS: atom_id res chain seq x y z
N MET A 1 -35.28 -26.42 -28.93
CA MET A 1 -34.92 -27.27 -27.78
C MET A 1 -35.53 -26.62 -26.53
N LEU A 2 -36.80 -26.94 -26.23
CA LEU A 2 -37.50 -26.43 -25.05
C LEU A 2 -37.19 -27.38 -23.89
N VAL A 3 -36.38 -26.95 -22.94
CA VAL A 3 -36.12 -27.70 -21.71
C VAL A 3 -37.44 -27.75 -20.94
N SER A 4 -38.07 -28.92 -20.90
CA SER A 4 -39.29 -29.16 -20.11
C SER A 4 -38.89 -29.31 -18.65
N PHE A 5 -39.01 -28.24 -17.87
CA PHE A 5 -38.75 -28.28 -16.44
C PHE A 5 -39.93 -28.93 -15.71
N SER A 6 -39.65 -29.88 -14.83
CA SER A 6 -40.65 -30.41 -13.88
C SER A 6 -41.25 -29.26 -13.04
N ASN A 7 -42.52 -29.37 -12.66
CA ASN A 7 -43.23 -28.38 -11.84
C ASN A 7 -42.44 -27.99 -10.58
N PHE A 8 -41.72 -28.94 -9.97
CA PHE A 8 -40.86 -28.69 -8.82
C PHE A 8 -39.71 -27.73 -9.12
N SER A 9 -38.98 -27.93 -10.22
CA SER A 9 -37.88 -27.06 -10.62
C SER A 9 -38.37 -25.64 -10.90
N LYS A 10 -39.56 -25.51 -11.50
CA LYS A 10 -40.18 -24.20 -11.77
C LYS A 10 -40.56 -23.47 -10.49
N GLN A 11 -41.14 -24.17 -9.51
CA GLN A 11 -41.50 -23.59 -8.20
C GLN A 11 -40.26 -23.18 -7.39
N TYR A 12 -39.20 -24.01 -7.40
CA TYR A 12 -37.94 -23.70 -6.73
C TYR A 12 -37.24 -22.48 -7.35
N SER A 13 -37.13 -22.42 -8.68
CA SER A 13 -36.53 -21.28 -9.37
C SER A 13 -37.32 -19.98 -9.14
N LEU A 14 -38.65 -20.05 -9.09
CA LEU A 14 -39.48 -18.89 -8.79
C LEU A 14 -39.28 -18.40 -7.35
N SER A 15 -39.14 -19.33 -6.40
CA SER A 15 -38.87 -19.00 -4.99
C SER A 15 -37.51 -18.30 -4.82
N PHE A 16 -36.47 -18.81 -5.50
CA PHE A 16 -35.14 -18.18 -5.50
C PHE A 16 -35.17 -16.79 -6.18
N TYR A 17 -35.91 -16.67 -7.28
CA TYR A 17 -36.09 -15.39 -7.97
C TYR A 17 -36.76 -14.34 -7.07
N TRP A 18 -37.84 -14.70 -6.36
CA TRP A 18 -38.51 -13.80 -5.42
C TRP A 18 -37.60 -13.43 -4.24
N SER A 19 -36.91 -14.39 -3.63
CA SER A 19 -35.96 -14.09 -2.55
C SER A 19 -34.82 -13.15 -3.00
N SER A 20 -34.30 -13.32 -4.21
CA SER A 20 -33.29 -12.42 -4.79
C SER A 20 -33.81 -11.01 -5.05
N LEU A 21 -35.07 -10.87 -5.47
CA LEU A 21 -35.73 -9.56 -5.65
C LEU A 21 -35.93 -8.84 -4.32
N THR A 22 -36.33 -9.57 -3.27
CA THR A 22 -36.47 -9.02 -1.92
C THR A 22 -35.10 -8.59 -1.38
N LEU A 23 -34.06 -9.42 -1.56
CA LEU A 23 -32.69 -9.14 -1.13
C LEU A 23 -32.08 -7.92 -1.84
N THR A 24 -32.33 -7.75 -3.13
CA THR A 24 -31.86 -6.60 -3.91
C THR A 24 -32.76 -5.36 -3.80
N THR A 25 -33.80 -5.41 -2.96
CA THR A 25 -34.78 -4.33 -2.76
C THR A 25 -35.50 -3.88 -4.03
N SER A 26 -35.58 -4.75 -5.06
CA SER A 26 -36.19 -4.42 -6.35
C SER A 26 -37.73 -4.43 -6.29
N GLY A 27 -38.33 -5.12 -5.32
CA GLY A 27 -39.75 -4.99 -4.94
C GLY A 27 -40.78 -5.39 -6.01
N GLN A 28 -40.40 -6.13 -7.05
CA GLN A 28 -41.31 -6.51 -8.15
C GLN A 28 -42.21 -7.72 -7.82
N GLN A 29 -42.63 -7.86 -6.57
CA GLN A 29 -43.48 -8.97 -6.10
C GLN A 29 -44.97 -8.58 -6.05
N PRO A 30 -45.89 -9.49 -6.42
CA PRO A 30 -47.33 -9.24 -6.28
C PRO A 30 -47.73 -9.15 -4.80
N TYR A 31 -48.71 -8.30 -4.49
CA TYR A 31 -49.16 -8.07 -3.13
C TYR A 31 -49.68 -9.35 -2.45
N PRO A 32 -49.29 -9.63 -1.20
CA PRO A 32 -49.77 -10.80 -0.47
C PRO A 32 -51.26 -10.66 -0.17
N THR A 33 -52.04 -11.69 -0.50
CA THR A 33 -53.50 -11.70 -0.34
C THR A 33 -53.98 -12.23 1.02
N ALA A 34 -53.12 -12.92 1.77
CA ALA A 34 -53.44 -13.44 3.10
C ALA A 34 -52.58 -12.80 4.19
N ALA A 35 -53.16 -12.64 5.39
CA ALA A 35 -52.48 -12.00 6.53
C ALA A 35 -51.16 -12.68 6.91
N MET A 36 -51.11 -14.02 6.88
CA MET A 36 -49.89 -14.78 7.21
C MET A 36 -48.77 -14.56 6.18
N HIS A 37 -49.10 -14.50 4.88
CA HIS A 37 -48.12 -14.21 3.83
C HIS A 37 -47.58 -12.78 3.95
N ASN A 38 -48.42 -11.82 4.33
CA ASN A 38 -48.02 -10.43 4.52
C ASN A 38 -47.00 -10.26 5.67
N SER A 39 -47.22 -10.94 6.81
CA SER A 39 -46.26 -10.89 7.93
C SER A 39 -44.90 -11.49 7.57
N LEU A 40 -44.87 -12.56 6.79
CA LEU A 40 -43.62 -13.18 6.31
C LEU A 40 -42.89 -12.28 5.32
N GLU A 41 -43.60 -11.66 4.38
CA GLU A 41 -43.03 -10.73 3.40
C GLU A 41 -42.38 -9.52 4.09
N ILE A 42 -43.05 -8.93 5.09
CA ILE A 42 -42.52 -7.80 5.88
C ILE A 42 -41.25 -8.23 6.63
N PHE A 43 -41.26 -9.40 7.25
CA PHE A 43 -40.10 -9.91 7.98
C PHE A 43 -38.91 -10.18 7.04
N ASP A 44 -39.14 -10.86 5.91
CA ASP A 44 -38.10 -11.15 4.91
C ASP A 44 -37.54 -9.87 4.29
N THR A 45 -38.39 -8.86 4.03
CA THR A 45 -37.94 -7.54 3.54
C THR A 45 -37.03 -6.83 4.53
N ILE A 46 -37.35 -6.85 5.83
CA ILE A 46 -36.50 -6.26 6.87
C ILE A 46 -35.14 -6.98 6.93
N VAL A 47 -35.14 -8.31 6.91
CA VAL A 47 -33.91 -9.11 6.91
C VAL A 47 -33.08 -8.83 5.65
N GLY A 48 -33.72 -8.80 4.48
CA GLY A 48 -33.07 -8.53 3.19
C GLY A 48 -32.39 -7.16 3.17
N VAL A 49 -33.07 -6.11 3.65
CA VAL A 49 -32.49 -4.74 3.76
C VAL A 49 -31.29 -4.71 4.69
N LEU A 50 -31.35 -5.39 5.85
CA LEU A 50 -30.22 -5.47 6.78
C LEU A 50 -29.02 -6.17 6.16
N VAL A 51 -29.24 -7.32 5.49
CA VAL A 51 -28.18 -8.07 4.80
C VAL A 51 -27.56 -7.22 3.69
N PHE A 52 -28.39 -6.57 2.87
CA PHE A 52 -27.92 -5.69 1.80
C PHE A 52 -27.07 -4.53 2.35
N ALA A 53 -27.52 -3.89 3.43
CA ALA A 53 -26.78 -2.81 4.07
C ALA A 53 -25.40 -3.27 4.59
N VAL A 54 -25.31 -4.46 5.21
CA VAL A 54 -24.05 -5.04 5.68
C VAL A 54 -23.10 -5.35 4.51
N ILE A 55 -23.61 -5.90 3.41
CA ILE A 55 -22.80 -6.21 2.22
C ILE A 55 -22.22 -4.92 1.63
N VAL A 56 -23.06 -3.90 1.40
CA VAL A 56 -22.61 -2.61 0.86
C VAL A 56 -21.62 -1.93 1.81
N GLY A 57 -21.88 -1.96 3.11
CA GLY A 57 -20.97 -1.41 4.12
C GLY A 57 -19.61 -2.12 4.13
N SER A 58 -19.61 -3.45 4.02
CA SER A 58 -18.39 -4.26 3.98
C SER A 58 -17.57 -3.97 2.72
N VAL A 59 -18.21 -3.91 1.55
CA VAL A 59 -17.53 -3.55 0.29
C VAL A 59 -16.99 -2.12 0.36
N GLY A 60 -17.78 -1.18 0.90
CA GLY A 60 -17.36 0.20 1.12
C GLY A 60 -16.11 0.29 2.02
N ASN A 61 -16.07 -0.50 3.10
CA ASN A 61 -14.92 -0.56 3.99
C ASN A 61 -13.67 -1.13 3.30
N VAL A 62 -13.80 -2.20 2.52
CA VAL A 62 -12.69 -2.77 1.74
C VAL A 62 -12.15 -1.76 0.73
N VAL A 63 -13.04 -1.08 -0.01
CA VAL A 63 -12.66 -0.05 -0.98
C VAL A 63 -11.96 1.12 -0.30
N SER A 64 -12.50 1.57 0.84
CA SER A 64 -11.88 2.63 1.64
C SER A 64 -10.49 2.20 2.09
N THR A 65 -10.37 1.04 2.74
CA THR A 65 -9.11 0.50 3.30
C THR A 65 -8.04 0.31 2.24
N MET A 66 -8.39 -0.23 1.07
CA MET A 66 -7.47 -0.38 -0.06
C MET A 66 -6.93 0.96 -0.56
N ASN A 67 -7.71 2.04 -0.37
CA ASN A 67 -7.34 3.37 -0.83
C ASN A 67 -6.76 4.26 0.27
N ILE A 68 -6.76 3.86 1.55
CA ILE A 68 -6.21 4.66 2.67
C ILE A 68 -4.75 5.04 2.40
N GLY A 69 -3.89 4.06 2.09
CA GLY A 69 -2.46 4.34 1.87
C GLY A 69 -2.20 5.27 0.67
N ARG A 70 -3.00 5.17 -0.40
CA ARG A 70 -2.90 6.08 -1.55
C ARG A 70 -3.41 7.48 -1.21
N ALA A 71 -4.49 7.57 -0.43
CA ALA A 71 -5.09 8.83 -0.02
C ALA A 71 -4.16 9.64 0.90
N GLU A 72 -3.49 8.98 1.86
CA GLU A 72 -2.52 9.63 2.75
C GLU A 72 -1.32 10.22 1.98
N ILE A 73 -0.75 9.44 1.06
CA ILE A 73 0.35 9.88 0.20
C ILE A 73 -0.09 11.07 -0.67
N GLN A 74 -1.31 11.00 -1.22
CA GLN A 74 -1.88 12.09 -2.02
C GLN A 74 -2.07 13.37 -1.19
N GLN A 75 -2.59 13.25 0.03
CA GLN A 75 -2.76 14.40 0.94
C GLN A 75 -1.42 15.06 1.28
N LEU A 76 -0.39 14.26 1.56
CA LEU A 76 0.96 14.77 1.81
C LEU A 76 1.51 15.53 0.59
N ASN A 77 1.40 14.94 -0.61
CA ASN A 77 1.84 15.55 -1.87
C ASN A 77 1.14 16.90 -2.10
N ASP A 78 -0.16 16.98 -1.83
CA ASP A 78 -0.94 18.20 -2.01
C ASP A 78 -0.59 19.27 -0.96
N GLY A 79 -0.30 18.86 0.29
CA GLY A 79 0.25 19.74 1.33
C GLY A 79 1.60 20.37 0.93
N ILE A 80 2.51 19.57 0.36
CA ILE A 80 3.82 20.06 -0.11
C ILE A 80 3.65 21.06 -1.26
N LYS A 81 2.76 20.77 -2.23
CA LYS A 81 2.44 21.71 -3.32
C LYS A 81 1.90 23.04 -2.77
N PHE A 82 0.98 22.98 -1.81
CA PHE A 82 0.41 24.16 -1.19
C PHE A 82 1.49 24.98 -0.47
N TYR A 83 2.36 24.34 0.31
CA TYR A 83 3.47 24.99 1.00
C TYR A 83 4.42 25.70 0.03
N MET A 84 4.79 25.05 -1.08
CA MET A 84 5.67 25.63 -2.10
C MET A 84 5.04 26.86 -2.77
N LYS A 85 3.73 26.81 -3.03
CA LYS A 85 2.98 27.94 -3.58
C LYS A 85 2.90 29.10 -2.59
N TYR A 86 2.64 28.81 -1.31
CA TYR A 86 2.58 29.82 -0.25
C TYR A 86 3.91 30.55 -0.06
N ARG A 87 5.04 29.84 -0.17
CA ARG A 87 6.39 30.42 -0.03
C ARG A 87 6.95 31.01 -1.32
N ASN A 88 6.17 31.08 -2.41
CA ASN A 88 6.60 31.57 -3.73
C ASN A 88 7.92 30.94 -4.21
N VAL A 89 8.05 29.61 -4.04
CA VAL A 89 9.21 28.86 -4.54
C VAL A 89 9.24 28.92 -6.07
N SER A 90 10.43 29.08 -6.67
CA SER A 90 10.57 29.13 -8.13
C SER A 90 10.05 27.87 -8.81
N ALA A 91 9.45 28.01 -10.00
CA ALA A 91 8.87 26.89 -10.75
C ALA A 91 9.89 25.78 -11.05
N THR A 92 11.16 26.13 -11.24
CA THR A 92 12.25 25.18 -11.44
C THR A 92 12.51 24.32 -10.20
N MET A 93 12.49 24.93 -9.01
CA MET A 93 12.66 24.20 -7.75
C MET A 93 11.42 23.35 -7.43
N GLN A 94 10.21 23.86 -7.68
CA GLN A 94 8.97 23.10 -7.50
C GLN A 94 8.97 21.82 -8.34
N LYS A 95 9.36 21.92 -9.61
CA LYS A 95 9.43 20.76 -10.50
C LYS A 95 10.43 19.71 -10.01
N ARG A 96 11.62 20.13 -9.56
CA ARG A 96 12.62 19.22 -9.00
C ARG A 96 12.13 18.49 -7.75
N VAL A 97 11.42 19.19 -6.86
CA VAL A 97 10.85 18.58 -5.64
C VAL A 97 9.78 17.55 -6.01
N LEU A 98 8.88 17.88 -6.94
CA LEU A 98 7.85 16.95 -7.40
C LEU A 98 8.44 15.73 -8.12
N ASP A 99 9.46 15.93 -8.96
CA ASP A 99 10.13 14.84 -9.66
C ASP A 99 10.87 13.92 -8.67
N CYS A 100 11.49 14.48 -7.64
CA CYS A 100 12.12 13.71 -6.55
C CYS A 100 11.08 12.89 -5.77
N ILE A 101 9.97 13.50 -5.36
CA ILE A 101 8.89 12.81 -4.64
C ILE A 101 8.28 11.69 -5.51
N ASN A 102 8.03 11.94 -6.80
CA ASN A 102 7.53 10.93 -7.72
C ASN A 102 8.54 9.78 -7.92
N TYR A 103 9.83 10.10 -8.00
CA TYR A 103 10.90 9.11 -8.09
C TYR A 103 10.94 8.23 -6.84
N ILE A 104 10.91 8.85 -5.65
CA ILE A 104 10.85 8.16 -4.37
C ILE A 104 9.60 7.29 -4.31
N GLN A 105 8.41 7.78 -4.66
CA GLN A 105 7.17 6.99 -4.59
C GLN A 105 7.19 5.77 -5.53
N ARG A 106 7.73 5.92 -6.74
CA ARG A 106 7.87 4.81 -7.69
C ARG A 106 8.84 3.72 -7.20
N HIS A 107 9.90 4.11 -6.49
CA HIS A 107 10.87 3.17 -5.93
C HIS A 107 10.51 2.71 -4.51
N ALA A 108 9.74 3.49 -3.75
CA ALA A 108 9.27 3.17 -2.41
C ALA A 108 8.15 2.13 -2.42
N GLN A 109 7.48 1.92 -3.55
CA GLN A 109 6.59 0.76 -3.73
C GLN A 109 7.35 -0.59 -3.61
N ILE A 110 8.69 -0.56 -3.67
CA ILE A 110 9.59 -1.70 -3.39
C ILE A 110 10.07 -1.69 -1.92
N GLN A 111 9.96 -0.57 -1.21
CA GLN A 111 10.53 -0.35 0.12
C GLN A 111 9.49 0.10 1.16
N ASP A 112 8.58 -0.80 1.52
CA ASP A 112 8.05 -0.77 2.89
C ASP A 112 9.06 -1.39 3.89
N GLU A 113 10.35 -1.45 3.53
CA GLU A 113 11.41 -1.99 4.38
C GLU A 113 11.49 -1.25 5.71
N GLY A 114 11.22 0.06 5.77
CA GLY A 114 11.23 0.79 7.05
C GLY A 114 10.14 0.34 8.03
N ALA A 115 8.90 0.13 7.56
CA ALA A 115 7.80 -0.33 8.41
C ALA A 115 7.83 -1.85 8.65
N VAL A 116 8.29 -2.63 7.66
CA VAL A 116 8.51 -4.08 7.77
C VAL A 116 9.70 -4.39 8.67
N LEU A 117 10.84 -3.71 8.50
CA LEU A 117 11.94 -3.77 9.46
C LEU A 117 11.45 -3.26 10.81
N GLY A 118 10.67 -2.18 10.85
CA GLY A 118 10.00 -1.61 12.02
C GLY A 118 9.17 -2.59 12.86
N THR A 119 8.62 -3.64 12.24
CA THR A 119 7.87 -4.72 12.90
C THR A 119 8.77 -5.88 13.35
N ILE A 120 9.97 -6.01 12.78
CA ILE A 120 10.94 -7.04 13.13
C ILE A 120 11.71 -6.63 14.41
N PRO A 121 11.89 -7.53 15.41
CA PRO A 121 12.69 -7.26 16.59
C PRO A 121 14.13 -6.83 16.25
N PRO A 122 14.77 -5.96 17.05
CA PRO A 122 16.07 -5.36 16.73
C PRO A 122 17.19 -6.39 16.49
N ARG A 123 17.12 -7.59 17.09
CA ARG A 123 18.08 -8.67 16.86
C ARG A 123 18.02 -9.24 15.44
N LEU A 124 16.80 -9.49 14.94
CA LEU A 124 16.58 -10.03 13.60
C LEU A 124 16.84 -8.98 12.51
N ARG A 125 16.65 -7.69 12.80
CA ARG A 125 17.08 -6.61 11.88
C ARG A 125 18.57 -6.61 11.66
N GLY A 126 19.36 -6.80 12.73
CA GLY A 126 20.82 -6.85 12.65
C GLY A 126 21.29 -8.02 11.78
N GLU A 127 20.73 -9.21 11.99
CA GLU A 127 21.04 -10.39 11.16
C GLU A 127 20.65 -10.21 9.69
N LEU A 128 19.46 -9.65 9.42
CA LEU A 128 19.00 -9.40 8.05
C LEU A 128 19.85 -8.34 7.34
N ALA A 129 20.19 -7.24 8.02
CA ALA A 129 21.07 -6.20 7.47
C ALA A 129 22.46 -6.78 7.14
N VAL A 130 22.99 -7.64 8.01
CA VAL A 130 24.24 -8.36 7.78
C VAL A 130 24.12 -9.26 6.55
N HIS A 131 23.06 -10.04 6.41
CA HIS A 131 22.90 -10.90 5.23
C HIS A 131 22.78 -10.12 3.92
N LEU A 132 22.10 -8.96 3.93
CA LEU A 132 21.89 -8.13 2.73
C LEU A 132 23.11 -7.28 2.34
N HIS A 133 23.94 -6.86 3.30
CA HIS A 133 25.02 -5.89 3.06
C HIS A 133 26.43 -6.46 3.23
N LEU A 134 26.62 -7.59 3.91
CA LEU A 134 27.95 -8.17 4.15
C LEU A 134 28.61 -8.65 2.86
N GLU A 135 27.87 -9.27 1.93
CA GLU A 135 28.43 -9.70 0.64
C GLU A 135 28.90 -8.51 -0.21
N ASN A 136 28.15 -7.41 -0.18
CA ASN A 136 28.48 -6.20 -0.91
C ASN A 136 29.68 -5.47 -0.30
N LEU A 137 29.78 -5.43 1.04
CA LEU A 137 30.95 -4.85 1.72
C LEU A 137 32.23 -5.65 1.46
N ARG A 138 32.15 -6.98 1.39
CA ARG A 138 33.31 -7.85 1.16
C ARG A 138 33.88 -7.72 -0.26
N ARG A 139 33.11 -7.19 -1.22
CA ARG A 139 33.58 -6.91 -2.59
C ARG A 139 34.42 -5.64 -2.70
N ILE A 140 34.43 -4.80 -1.66
CA ILE A 140 35.18 -3.54 -1.65
C ILE A 140 36.60 -3.83 -1.14
N GLU A 141 37.63 -3.51 -1.93
CA GLU A 141 39.06 -3.74 -1.62
C GLU A 141 39.52 -3.09 -0.30
N LEU A 142 38.84 -2.04 0.15
CA LEU A 142 39.11 -1.37 1.44
C LEU A 142 38.72 -2.20 2.67
N PHE A 143 37.83 -3.19 2.51
CA PHE A 143 37.26 -3.96 3.62
C PHE A 143 37.59 -5.46 3.57
N THR A 144 38.31 -5.93 2.55
CA THR A 144 38.71 -7.34 2.39
C THR A 144 39.65 -7.86 3.47
N GLU A 145 40.47 -6.99 4.07
CA GLU A 145 41.40 -7.36 5.16
C GLU A 145 40.90 -7.00 6.57
N CYS A 146 39.66 -6.51 6.71
CA CYS A 146 39.09 -6.18 8.01
C CYS A 146 38.54 -7.41 8.74
N GLU A 147 38.61 -7.39 10.07
CA GLU A 147 38.04 -8.43 10.92
C GLU A 147 36.51 -8.52 10.70
N PRO A 148 35.94 -9.73 10.57
CA PRO A 148 34.49 -9.90 10.38
C PRO A 148 33.65 -9.29 11.50
N SER A 149 34.20 -9.22 12.73
CA SER A 149 33.59 -8.55 13.88
C SER A 149 33.41 -7.04 13.65
N LEU A 150 34.39 -6.38 13.02
CA LEU A 150 34.34 -4.95 12.69
C LEU A 150 33.33 -4.68 11.57
N LEU A 151 33.30 -5.55 10.56
CA LEU A 151 32.34 -5.51 9.46
C LEU A 151 30.89 -5.62 9.97
N TYR A 152 30.66 -6.51 10.92
CA TYR A 152 29.35 -6.71 11.54
C TYR A 152 28.84 -5.45 12.26
N GLU A 153 29.67 -4.83 13.10
CA GLU A 153 29.35 -3.56 13.77
C GLU A 153 29.13 -2.40 12.77
N LEU A 154 29.88 -2.39 11.67
CA LEU A 154 29.73 -1.39 10.61
C LEU A 154 28.39 -1.52 9.88
N VAL A 155 27.95 -2.74 9.58
CA VAL A 155 26.66 -2.99 8.91
C VAL A 155 25.49 -2.56 9.80
N ILE A 156 25.54 -2.84 11.09
CA ILE A 156 24.46 -2.48 12.03
C ILE A 156 24.30 -0.96 12.13
N ARG A 157 25.38 -0.19 11.97
CA ARG A 157 25.35 1.27 11.97
C ARG A 157 25.09 1.89 10.59
N PHE A 158 24.95 1.06 9.55
CA PHE A 158 24.76 1.52 8.19
C PHE A 158 23.31 1.99 7.97
N THR A 159 23.15 3.20 7.45
CA THR A 159 21.83 3.71 7.03
C THR A 159 21.85 3.94 5.53
N MET A 160 21.13 3.10 4.77
CA MET A 160 20.96 3.30 3.33
C MET A 160 20.14 4.58 3.08
N LYS A 161 20.63 5.45 2.18
CA LYS A 161 19.89 6.62 1.71
C LYS A 161 19.81 6.60 0.19
N MET A 162 18.61 6.82 -0.35
CA MET A 162 18.41 7.00 -1.78
C MET A 162 18.47 8.47 -2.16
N PHE A 163 19.02 8.74 -3.34
CA PHE A 163 19.11 10.07 -3.94
C PHE A 163 18.39 10.07 -5.28
N ALA A 164 17.73 11.19 -5.61
CA ALA A 164 17.07 11.34 -6.90
C ALA A 164 18.10 11.54 -8.03
N PRO A 165 17.78 11.12 -9.27
CA PRO A 165 18.64 11.41 -10.43
C PRO A 165 18.79 12.93 -10.59
N ASN A 166 20.03 13.41 -10.66
CA ASN A 166 20.45 14.82 -10.64
C ASN A 166 20.42 15.54 -9.27
N ASP A 167 20.35 14.80 -8.16
CA ASP A 167 20.70 15.36 -6.87
C ASP A 167 22.22 15.37 -6.65
N PHE A 168 22.74 16.41 -6.00
CA PHE A 168 24.18 16.53 -5.76
C PHE A 168 24.52 15.81 -4.45
N LEU A 169 25.35 14.77 -4.53
CA LEU A 169 25.76 14.01 -3.34
C LEU A 169 26.62 14.86 -2.38
N CYS A 170 27.51 15.68 -2.95
CA CYS A 170 28.33 16.67 -2.27
C CYS A 170 28.55 17.87 -3.21
N ARG A 171 28.57 19.10 -2.69
CA ARG A 171 29.09 20.27 -3.44
C ARG A 171 30.50 20.61 -2.99
N SER A 172 31.31 21.14 -3.90
CA SER A 172 32.65 21.65 -3.57
C SER A 172 32.52 22.77 -2.52
N GLY A 173 33.09 22.54 -1.33
CA GLY A 173 32.99 23.45 -0.18
C GLY A 173 32.09 22.96 0.96
N ASP A 174 31.31 21.89 0.78
CA ASP A 174 30.56 21.28 1.88
C ASP A 174 31.50 20.48 2.80
N LEU A 175 31.42 20.72 4.11
CA LEU A 175 32.05 19.88 5.12
C LEU A 175 31.41 18.48 5.06
N ALA A 176 32.18 17.48 4.62
CA ALA A 176 31.76 16.08 4.57
C ALA A 176 31.48 15.57 6.00
N LYS A 177 30.24 15.74 6.47
CA LYS A 177 29.84 15.44 7.86
C LYS A 177 29.54 13.96 8.11
N ALA A 178 29.76 13.04 7.17
CA ALA A 178 29.61 11.62 7.46
C ALA A 178 30.44 10.71 6.55
N ILE A 179 31.12 9.75 7.16
CA ILE A 179 31.68 8.54 6.53
C ILE A 179 30.61 7.79 5.70
N ASN A 180 29.32 7.97 6.04
CA ASN A 180 28.18 7.40 5.35
C ASN A 180 28.12 7.76 3.86
N TYR A 181 28.55 8.97 3.45
CA TYR A 181 28.52 9.37 2.03
C TYR A 181 29.56 8.64 1.18
N PHE A 182 30.74 8.37 1.76
CA PHE A 182 31.82 7.65 1.09
C PHE A 182 31.41 6.21 0.74
N LEU A 183 30.68 5.56 1.65
CA LEU A 183 30.21 4.19 1.47
C LEU A 183 29.02 4.08 0.52
N ILE A 184 28.12 5.08 0.48
CA ILE A 184 27.03 5.11 -0.51
C ILE A 184 27.59 5.22 -1.93
N CYS A 185 28.64 6.01 -2.14
CA CYS A 185 29.36 6.07 -3.41
C CYS A 185 29.97 4.72 -3.79
N LEU A 186 30.67 4.05 -2.86
CA LEU A 186 31.25 2.73 -3.12
C LEU A 186 30.19 1.66 -3.41
N PHE A 187 29.05 1.67 -2.73
CA PHE A 187 27.98 0.73 -3.06
C PHE A 187 27.41 0.98 -4.47
N TYR A 188 27.21 2.24 -4.86
CA TYR A 188 26.64 2.56 -6.17
C TYR A 188 27.61 2.29 -7.34
N THR A 189 28.93 2.42 -7.11
CA THR A 189 29.96 2.13 -8.13
C THR A 189 30.21 0.63 -8.33
N TYR A 190 29.92 -0.22 -7.33
CA TYR A 190 30.20 -1.66 -7.37
C TYR A 190 28.94 -2.56 -7.42
N ALA A 191 27.73 -1.99 -7.30
CA ALA A 191 26.45 -2.70 -7.43
C ALA A 191 25.76 -2.55 -8.82
N LEU A 192 26.42 -1.86 -9.76
CA LEU A 192 26.09 -1.81 -11.20
C LEU A 192 27.14 -2.61 -11.96
#